data_AF-A0A7X7PT57-F1
#
_entry.id   AF-A0A7X7PT57-F1
#
_cell.length_a   1.000
_cell.length_b   1.000
_cell.length_c   1.000
_cell.angle_alpha   90.00
_cell.angle_beta   90.00
_cell.angle_gamma   90.00
#
_symmetry.space_group_name_H-M   'P 1'
#
loop_
_entity.id
_entity.type
_entity.pdbx_description
1 polymer ?
#
loop_
_entity_poly.entity_id
_entity_poly.type
_entity_poly.pdbx_seq_one_letter_code
_entity_poly.pdbx_strand_id
1 'polypeptide(L)' 'MLRRKNRLSRSRDFERVYRAGRSVASRYMVLYYFPRSAEEPEGLAPATLEVRVGFSVSKRLGNAVDRNKI' A
#
# COMPACT_ATOMS: atom_id res chain seq x y z
N MET A 1 -13.17 8.97 -1.75
CA MET A 1 -12.79 7.57 -1.39
C MET A 1 -11.93 6.97 -2.49
N LEU A 2 -10.91 6.18 -2.14
CA LEU A 2 -10.08 5.45 -3.12
C LEU A 2 -10.91 4.37 -3.83
N ARG A 3 -10.79 4.23 -5.16
CA ARG A 3 -11.46 3.15 -5.90
C ARG A 3 -10.93 1.79 -5.44
N ARG A 4 -11.76 0.75 -5.49
CA ARG A 4 -11.40 -0.59 -4.99
C ARG A 4 -10.12 -1.14 -5.63
N LYS A 5 -9.93 -0.90 -6.93
CA LYS A 5 -8.73 -1.31 -7.69
C LYS A 5 -7.43 -0.61 -7.25
N ASN A 6 -7.52 0.56 -6.63
CA ASN A 6 -6.38 1.32 -6.11
C ASN A 6 -6.04 0.99 -4.66
N ARG A 7 -6.75 0.04 -4.02
CA ARG A 7 -6.49 -0.33 -2.63
C ARG A 7 -5.57 -1.54 -2.58
N LEU A 8 -4.48 -1.42 -1.81
CA LEU A 8 -3.67 -2.56 -1.40
C LEU A 8 -4.32 -3.16 -0.16
N SER A 9 -4.92 -4.35 -0.28
CA SER A 9 -5.70 -4.95 0.82
C SER A 9 -5.33 -6.38 1.17
N ARG A 10 -4.61 -7.11 0.30
CA ARG A 10 -4.22 -8.50 0.56
C ARG A 10 -2.94 -8.53 1.39
N SER A 11 -2.90 -9.34 2.45
CA SER A 11 -1.71 -9.47 3.32
C SER A 11 -0.45 -9.83 2.54
N ARG A 12 -0.55 -10.72 1.53
CA ARG A 12 0.56 -11.08 0.65
C ARG A 12 1.15 -9.88 -0.10
N ASP A 13 0.31 -8.93 -0.49
CA ASP A 13 0.79 -7.74 -1.21
C ASP A 13 1.56 -6.81 -0.26
N PHE A 14 1.10 -6.64 0.99
CA PHE A 14 1.85 -5.91 2.02
C PHE A 14 3.20 -6.59 2.32
N GLU A 15 3.20 -7.92 2.50
CA GLU A 15 4.42 -8.68 2.75
C GLU A 15 5.43 -8.52 1.60
N ARG A 16 4.95 -8.58 0.35
CA ARG A 16 5.80 -8.35 -0.83
C ARG A 16 6.41 -6.95 -0.82
N VAL A 17 5.63 -5.91 -0.53
CA VAL A 17 6.13 -4.53 -0.44
C VAL A 17 7.20 -4.41 0.65
N TYR A 18 7.02 -5.04 1.81
CA TYR A 18 8.00 -4.98 2.91
C TYR A 18 9.29 -5.73 2.61
N ARG A 19 9.22 -6.86 1.89
CA ARG A 19 10.41 -7.70 1.60
C ARG A 19 11.19 -7.26 0.37
N ALA A 20 10.49 -6.88 -0.69
CA ALA A 20 11.09 -6.62 -2.01
C ALA A 20 11.05 -5.14 -2.42
N GLY A 21 10.38 -4.28 -1.64
CA GLY A 21 10.28 -2.86 -1.90
C GLY A 21 11.44 -2.05 -1.34
N ARG A 22 11.52 -0.80 -1.79
CA ARG A 22 12.34 0.26 -1.19
C ARG A 22 11.54 0.96 -0.11
N SER A 23 12.24 1.62 0.82
CA SER A 23 11.61 2.45 1.83
C SER A 23 12.23 3.84 1.90
N VAL A 24 11.41 4.83 2.22
CA VAL A 24 11.85 6.18 2.61
C VAL A 24 11.13 6.56 3.90
N ALA A 25 11.87 7.15 4.84
CA ALA A 25 11.36 7.52 6.15
C ALA A 25 11.25 9.05 6.28
N SER A 26 10.19 9.50 6.95
CA SER A 26 9.98 10.88 7.36
C SER A 26 9.67 10.92 8.86
N ARG A 27 9.48 12.12 9.42
CA ARG A 27 9.12 12.30 10.84
C ARG A 27 7.84 11.57 11.25
N TYR A 28 6.86 11.45 10.34
CA TYR A 28 5.51 10.97 10.68
C TYR A 28 5.14 9.65 10.02
N MET A 29 5.86 9.21 8.99
CA MET A 29 5.56 7.98 8.28
C MET A 29 6.78 7.37 7.59
N VAL A 30 6.70 6.07 7.30
CA VAL A 30 7.61 5.36 6.41
C VAL A 30 6.81 4.90 5.19
N LEU A 31 7.26 5.27 4.00
CA LEU A 31 6.68 4.81 2.75
C LEU A 31 7.48 3.62 2.24
N TYR A 32 6.83 2.46 2.11
CA TYR A 32 7.38 1.33 1.36
C TYR A 32 6.75 1.29 -0.03
N TYR A 33 7.57 1.05 -1.06
CA TYR A 33 7.11 1.04 -2.44
C TYR A 33 7.95 0.12 -3.32
N PHE A 34 7.35 -0.45 -4.35
CA PHE A 34 8.07 -1.15 -5.42
C PHE A 34 7.38 -0.88 -6.76
N PRO A 35 8.14 -0.74 -7.86
CA PRO A 35 7.56 -0.61 -9.18
C PRO A 35 6.92 -1.93 -9.58
N ARG A 36 5.66 -1.88 -10.03
CA ARG A 36 4.99 -3.03 -10.63
C ARG A 36 5.23 -2.99 -12.14
N SER A 37 5.77 -4.05 -12.71
CA SER A 37 5.87 -4.18 -14.16
C SER A 37 4.49 -4.49 -14.75
N ALA A 38 4.27 -4.07 -16.00
CA ALA A 38 3.06 -4.40 -16.75
C ALA A 38 2.92 -5.91 -17.03
N GLU A 39 3.97 -6.69 -16.77
CA GLU A 39 4.07 -8.13 -17.02
C GLU A 39 3.68 -8.99 -15.79
N GLU A 40 3.38 -8.39 -14.63
CA GLU A 40 2.89 -9.16 -13.48
C GLU A 40 1.47 -9.70 -13.72
N PRO A 41 1.25 -11.02 -13.65
CA PRO A 41 -0.06 -11.61 -13.90
C PRO A 41 -0.96 -11.46 -12.67
N GLU A 42 -1.64 -10.33 -12.53
CA GLU A 42 -2.90 -10.22 -11.78
C GLU A 42 -3.91 -9.35 -12.54
N GLY A 43 -4.45 -9.90 -13.63
CA GLY A 43 -5.86 -9.79 -14.00
C GLY A 43 -6.52 -8.41 -14.05
N LEU A 44 -5.97 -7.42 -14.77
CA LEU A 44 -6.71 -6.35 -15.47
C LEU A 44 -5.74 -5.51 -16.33
N ALA A 45 -5.86 -5.70 -17.66
CA ALA A 45 -5.44 -4.89 -18.82
C ALA A 45 -4.19 -3.96 -18.76
N PRO A 46 -3.31 -4.02 -19.79
CA PRO A 46 -2.24 -3.04 -19.98
C PRO A 46 -2.84 -1.74 -20.54
N ALA A 47 -2.69 -0.62 -19.81
CA ALA A 47 -2.73 0.76 -20.32
C ALA A 47 -2.54 1.81 -19.21
N THR A 48 -2.77 1.46 -17.94
CA THR A 48 -2.50 2.35 -16.80
C THR A 48 -2.08 1.50 -15.61
N LEU A 49 -0.78 1.47 -15.28
CA LEU A 49 -0.28 0.92 -14.01
C LEU A 49 -0.82 1.79 -12.87
N GLU A 50 -2.06 1.56 -12.48
CA GLU A 50 -2.72 2.34 -11.45
C GLU A 50 -2.11 2.03 -10.09
N VAL A 51 -1.69 3.08 -9.38
CA VAL A 51 -1.05 2.97 -8.07
C VAL A 51 -2.02 2.34 -7.08
N ARG A 52 -1.53 1.34 -6.34
CA ARG A 52 -2.24 0.73 -5.20
C ARG A 52 -1.62 1.21 -3.89
N VAL A 53 -2.46 1.66 -2.96
CA VAL A 53 -2.03 2.19 -1.65
C VAL A 53 -2.73 1.43 -0.53
N GLY A 54 -1.98 1.14 0.53
CA GLY A 54 -2.48 0.57 1.78
C GLY A 54 -1.81 1.25 2.96
N PHE A 55 -2.53 1.32 4.08
CA PHE A 55 -2.07 1.98 5.30
C PHE A 55 -1.88 0.94 6.40
N SER A 56 -0.71 0.99 7.06
CA SER A 56 -0.46 0.24 8.28
C SER A 56 -0.33 1.23 9.43
N VAL A 57 -1.32 1.23 10.33
CA VAL A 57 -1.41 2.18 11.44
C VAL A 57 -1.32 1.40 12.75
N SER A 58 -0.28 1.68 13.53
CA SER A 58 -0.02 1.01 14.81
C SER A 58 -1.18 1.21 15.79
N LYS A 59 -1.55 0.14 16.51
CA LYS A 59 -2.53 0.22 17.61
C LYS A 59 -2.09 1.14 18.75
N ARG A 60 -0.79 1.48 18.83
CA ARG A 60 -0.25 2.39 19.85
C ARG A 60 -0.69 3.85 19.65
N LEU A 61 -1.14 4.23 18.46
CA LEU A 61 -1.52 5.61 18.13
C LEU A 61 -2.88 6.03 18.69
N GLY A 62 -3.68 5.09 19.21
CA GLY A 62 -4.97 5.40 19.82
C GLY A 62 -6.05 4.38 19.46
N ASN A 63 -7.30 4.81 19.64
CA ASN A 63 -8.46 3.96 19.37
C ASN A 63 -8.75 3.82 17.86
N ALA A 64 -9.84 3.15 17.49
CA ALA A 64 -10.19 2.98 16.08
C ALA A 64 -10.51 4.31 15.37
N VAL A 65 -11.13 5.26 16.07
CA VAL A 65 -11.50 6.57 15.51
C VAL A 65 -10.26 7.40 15.21
N ASP A 66 -9.29 7.42 16.11
CA ASP A 66 -8.03 8.15 15.91
C ASP A 66 -7.23 7.60 14.73
N ARG A 67 -7.16 6.27 14.61
CA ARG A 67 -6.45 5.61 13.51
C ARG A 67 -7.13 5.79 12.15
N ASN A 68 -8.46 5.94 12.10
CA ASN A 68 -9.19 6.15 10.86
C ASN A 68 -9.05 7.57 10.29
N LYS A 69 -8.56 8.53 11.10
CA LYS A 69 -8.28 9.90 10.67
C LYS A 69 -6.91 10.05 9.99
N ILE A 70 -6.03 9.07 10.15
CA ILE A 70 -4.70 8.98 9.52
C ILE A 70 -4.86 8.44 8.11
#